data_AF-A0A2D5ZL92-F1
#
_entry.id   AF-A0A2D5ZL92-F1
#
_cell.length_a   1.000
_cell.length_b   1.000
_cell.length_c   1.000
_cell.angle_alpha   90.00
_cell.angle_beta   90.00
_cell.angle_gamma   90.00
#
_symmetry.space_group_name_H-M   'P 1'
#
loop_
_entity.id
_entity.type
_entity.pdbx_description
1 polymer ?
#
loop_
_entity_poly.entity_id
_entity_poly.type
_entity_poly.pdbx_seq_one_letter_code
_entity_poly.pdbx_strand_id
1 'polypeptide(L)'
;IDVVCPEGDPWRQEIRSEGVYSISGWFMCSGQMMNMVSEEFRHYFLTANHCGISTGNDQSVVVYWNFESPSCGMLSGGSLADNQSGSTWRSGNSFSDFTLIELDDDPDPAWQVAYSGFDATGDVPSSCVAIHHPGTDEKAISFNDDALISESYLGNLPNNHSHWQVNDWEVGTTEPGSSGSGIWDPNHRLIGQLHGGYASCTSITPDWYGQFSESWDRGSSASSRIKDWLDPYNTGIRTVDTADPHPPTPTTALSAFGSRDYCDTVTNGVWEPGEQIYVGAQLLAVNGDVTNIQGQLTALSGGVTVLDGIASWPDIPQGTEAISESPHFLVELDQSVTCDAVLEFQLDTQFDQGTASTTFSQQVGRDGPPLGTFESIDVPKSIPDDYPGGATSSMNVAAGGTIDRVWVGLEIEHTWVGDLEVEVISPDGTTVTLLDRAGGTGCNDDDMRVVFSDASPLDLNNHCADTTPWYEGFGHPLEALSALSGESAAGTWSLRVIDHAGADTGSIVRWGVRIYDAEGRICEVCSG
;
A
#
# COMPACT_ATOMS: atom_id res chain seq x y z
N ILE A 1 -17.79 -6.63 -7.35
CA ILE A 1 -16.78 -6.89 -6.28
C ILE A 1 -16.01 -5.59 -6.08
N ASP A 2 -15.62 -5.23 -4.86
CA ASP A 2 -14.74 -4.06 -4.68
C ASP A 2 -13.47 -4.22 -5.52
N VAL A 3 -13.07 -3.17 -6.24
CA VAL A 3 -11.86 -3.23 -7.06
C VAL A 3 -10.61 -3.55 -6.25
N VAL A 4 -10.54 -3.19 -4.96
CA VAL A 4 -9.40 -3.47 -4.08
C VAL A 4 -9.25 -4.94 -3.69
N CYS A 5 -10.23 -5.79 -3.99
CA CYS A 5 -10.11 -7.23 -3.78
C CYS A 5 -9.01 -7.86 -4.68
N PRO A 6 -8.49 -9.05 -4.33
CA PRO A 6 -7.47 -9.75 -5.11
C PRO A 6 -7.85 -10.00 -6.57
N GLU A 7 -9.14 -10.14 -6.87
CA GLU A 7 -9.65 -10.27 -8.24
C GLU A 7 -9.30 -9.05 -9.12
N GLY A 8 -9.10 -7.87 -8.52
CA GLY A 8 -8.67 -6.65 -9.21
C GLY A 8 -7.17 -6.52 -9.43
N ASP A 9 -6.32 -7.38 -8.83
CA ASP A 9 -4.86 -7.28 -8.95
C ASP A 9 -4.34 -7.29 -10.40
N PRO A 10 -4.89 -8.10 -11.31
CA PRO A 10 -4.45 -8.06 -12.71
C PRO A 10 -4.84 -6.75 -13.43
N TRP A 11 -5.81 -6.01 -12.90
CA TRP A 11 -6.51 -4.90 -13.58
C TRP A 11 -6.19 -3.52 -12.99
N ARG A 12 -5.13 -3.40 -12.18
CA ARG A 12 -4.79 -2.18 -11.43
C ARG A 12 -4.59 -0.96 -12.33
N GLN A 13 -4.18 -1.14 -13.59
CA GLN A 13 -4.07 -0.02 -14.52
C GLN A 13 -5.44 0.42 -15.04
N GLU A 14 -6.27 -0.50 -15.52
CA GLU A 14 -7.60 -0.19 -16.04
C GLU A 14 -8.51 0.39 -14.94
N ILE A 15 -8.38 -0.11 -13.70
CA ILE A 15 -9.08 0.40 -12.52
C ILE A 15 -8.81 1.89 -12.30
N ARG A 16 -7.57 2.35 -12.51
CA ARG A 16 -7.19 3.77 -12.36
C ARG A 16 -7.65 4.64 -13.52
N SER A 17 -8.14 4.06 -14.62
CA SER A 17 -8.68 4.83 -15.76
C SER A 17 -10.18 5.14 -15.62
N GLU A 18 -10.90 4.38 -14.79
CA GLU A 18 -12.33 4.50 -14.57
C GLU A 18 -12.64 5.55 -13.49
N GLY A 19 -13.65 6.37 -13.72
CA GLY A 19 -14.18 7.33 -12.75
C GLY A 19 -15.70 7.46 -12.81
N VAL A 20 -16.29 7.76 -11.66
CA VAL A 20 -17.70 8.18 -11.59
C VAL A 20 -17.78 9.67 -11.88
N TYR A 21 -18.88 10.12 -12.48
CA TYR A 21 -19.05 11.55 -12.70
C TYR A 21 -20.47 12.06 -12.40
N SER A 22 -20.51 13.36 -12.17
CA SER A 22 -21.75 14.12 -11.99
C SER A 22 -21.97 15.10 -13.14
N ILE A 23 -23.23 15.43 -13.43
CA ILE A 23 -23.63 16.50 -14.34
C ILE A 23 -24.47 17.48 -13.55
N SER A 24 -24.04 18.74 -13.47
CA SER A 24 -24.74 19.78 -12.70
C SER A 24 -24.97 19.38 -11.23
N GLY A 25 -24.00 18.66 -10.64
CA GLY A 25 -24.01 18.23 -9.24
C GLY A 25 -24.82 16.96 -8.93
N TRP A 26 -25.38 16.29 -9.95
CA TRP A 26 -26.07 15.02 -9.79
C TRP A 26 -25.15 13.90 -10.29
N PHE A 27 -24.84 12.91 -9.44
CA PHE A 27 -24.16 11.69 -9.88
C PHE A 27 -25.06 10.97 -10.88
N MET A 28 -24.50 10.61 -12.03
CA MET A 28 -25.28 10.10 -13.16
C MET A 28 -24.78 8.75 -13.64
N CYS A 29 -23.48 8.66 -13.92
CA CYS A 29 -22.91 7.62 -14.77
C CYS A 29 -21.42 7.42 -14.47
N SER A 30 -20.84 6.42 -15.12
CA SER A 30 -19.42 6.08 -15.08
C SER A 30 -18.76 6.35 -16.43
N GLY A 31 -17.43 6.36 -16.47
CA GLY A 31 -16.67 6.42 -17.72
C GLY A 31 -15.17 6.30 -17.47
N GLN A 32 -14.40 6.40 -18.55
CA GLN A 32 -12.97 6.09 -18.53
C GLN A 32 -12.14 7.07 -19.36
N MET A 33 -10.94 7.36 -18.86
CA MET A 33 -9.91 8.07 -19.63
C MET A 33 -9.42 7.22 -20.79
N MET A 34 -9.18 7.83 -21.94
CA MET A 34 -8.82 7.15 -23.17
C MET A 34 -7.40 7.48 -23.60
N ASN A 35 -6.58 6.44 -23.82
CA ASN A 35 -5.33 6.57 -24.55
C ASN A 35 -5.62 6.87 -26.04
N MET A 36 -4.60 7.34 -26.76
CA MET A 36 -4.67 7.69 -28.17
C MET A 36 -3.46 7.16 -28.93
N VAL A 37 -3.59 7.00 -30.25
CA VAL A 37 -2.54 6.42 -31.10
C VAL A 37 -1.21 7.18 -31.06
N SER A 38 -1.25 8.50 -30.84
CA SER A 38 -0.03 9.31 -30.76
C SER A 38 0.64 9.31 -29.39
N GLU A 39 0.01 8.71 -28.37
CA GLU A 39 0.48 8.73 -26.97
C GLU A 39 0.78 10.16 -26.46
N GLU A 40 0.07 11.17 -26.99
CA GLU A 40 0.16 12.55 -26.52
C GLU A 40 -0.65 12.78 -25.23
N PHE A 41 -1.34 11.73 -24.73
CA PHE A 41 -2.14 11.71 -23.50
C PHE A 41 -3.09 12.90 -23.34
N ARG A 42 -3.91 13.17 -24.37
CA ARG A 42 -5.00 14.15 -24.25
C ARG A 42 -6.10 13.61 -23.36
N HIS A 43 -6.62 14.46 -22.48
CA HIS A 43 -7.60 14.13 -21.44
C HIS A 43 -9.02 13.84 -21.98
N TYR A 44 -9.12 12.88 -22.89
CA TYR A 44 -10.38 12.38 -23.41
C TYR A 44 -10.99 11.39 -22.43
N PHE A 45 -12.29 11.57 -22.17
CA PHE A 45 -13.08 10.72 -21.30
C PHE A 45 -14.29 10.18 -22.08
N LEU A 46 -14.41 8.86 -22.12
CA LEU A 46 -15.47 8.13 -22.81
C LEU A 46 -16.55 7.70 -21.81
N THR A 47 -17.81 7.89 -22.19
CA THR A 47 -19.00 7.50 -21.43
C THR A 47 -20.14 7.14 -22.40
N ALA A 48 -21.31 6.80 -21.90
CA ALA A 48 -22.51 6.55 -22.67
C ALA A 48 -23.25 7.81 -23.14
N ASN A 49 -23.90 7.74 -24.31
CA ASN A 49 -24.69 8.84 -24.87
C ASN A 49 -25.97 9.12 -24.09
N HIS A 50 -26.65 8.07 -23.62
CA HIS A 50 -27.89 8.22 -22.87
C HIS A 50 -27.72 8.91 -21.50
N CYS A 51 -26.49 9.03 -20.98
CA CYS A 51 -26.18 9.81 -19.77
C CYS A 51 -26.40 11.32 -19.96
N GLY A 52 -26.50 11.79 -21.21
CA GLY A 52 -27.03 13.13 -21.51
C GLY A 52 -26.02 14.27 -21.44
N ILE A 53 -24.70 13.98 -21.52
CA ILE A 53 -23.71 15.03 -21.76
C ILE A 53 -23.88 15.57 -23.19
N SER A 54 -23.92 16.88 -23.30
CA SER A 54 -24.13 17.65 -24.53
C SER A 54 -23.34 18.95 -24.46
N THR A 55 -23.24 19.65 -25.58
CA THR A 55 -22.64 21.01 -25.65
C THR A 55 -23.32 22.07 -24.77
N GLY A 56 -24.48 21.75 -24.16
CA GLY A 56 -25.19 22.66 -23.25
C GLY A 56 -24.89 22.43 -21.77
N ASN A 57 -24.28 21.31 -21.39
CA ASN A 57 -24.04 20.92 -19.99
C ASN A 57 -22.69 20.24 -19.74
N ASP A 58 -21.85 20.03 -20.75
CA ASP A 58 -20.49 19.47 -20.68
C ASP A 58 -19.59 20.20 -19.66
N GLN A 59 -19.68 21.53 -19.60
CA GLN A 59 -18.95 22.34 -18.63
C GLN A 59 -19.36 22.10 -17.16
N SER A 60 -20.48 21.42 -16.92
CA SER A 60 -20.94 21.08 -15.57
C SER A 60 -20.51 19.68 -15.10
N VAL A 61 -19.73 18.97 -15.92
CA VAL A 61 -19.22 17.64 -15.58
C VAL A 61 -18.18 17.77 -14.47
N VAL A 62 -18.28 16.90 -13.46
CA VAL A 62 -17.24 16.68 -12.44
C VAL A 62 -16.93 15.20 -12.40
N VAL A 63 -15.68 14.82 -12.67
CA VAL A 63 -15.22 13.43 -12.60
C VAL A 63 -14.51 13.21 -11.27
N TYR A 64 -14.82 12.10 -10.62
CA TYR A 64 -14.23 11.66 -9.36
C TYR A 64 -13.41 10.40 -9.61
N TRP A 65 -12.11 10.51 -9.36
CA TRP A 65 -11.13 9.45 -9.47
C TRP A 65 -10.97 8.73 -8.13
N ASN A 66 -10.39 7.52 -8.16
CA ASN A 66 -10.04 6.75 -6.95
C ASN A 66 -11.19 6.61 -5.92
N PHE A 67 -12.44 6.70 -6.38
CA PHE A 67 -13.62 6.52 -5.54
C PHE A 67 -13.93 5.03 -5.39
N GLU A 68 -13.20 4.37 -4.50
CA GLU A 68 -13.29 2.93 -4.27
C GLU A 68 -13.18 2.61 -2.77
N SER A 69 -13.74 1.47 -2.36
CA SER A 69 -13.69 1.02 -0.97
C SER A 69 -12.24 0.87 -0.51
N PRO A 70 -11.88 1.30 0.72
CA PRO A 70 -10.51 1.18 1.23
C PRO A 70 -10.11 -0.26 1.55
N SER A 71 -11.08 -1.16 1.70
CA SER A 71 -10.86 -2.58 1.98
C SER A 71 -11.83 -3.47 1.20
N CYS A 72 -11.38 -4.69 0.91
CA CYS A 72 -12.13 -5.66 0.12
C CYS A 72 -13.38 -6.15 0.87
N GLY A 73 -14.54 -6.07 0.22
CA GLY A 73 -15.82 -6.52 0.75
C GLY A 73 -16.59 -5.45 1.53
N MET A 74 -16.05 -4.23 1.63
CA MET A 74 -16.66 -3.13 2.35
C MET A 74 -17.77 -2.43 1.56
N LEU A 75 -17.66 -2.36 0.22
CA LEU A 75 -18.62 -1.70 -0.68
C LEU A 75 -19.05 -0.31 -0.19
N SER A 76 -18.14 0.42 0.48
CA SER A 76 -18.40 1.72 1.09
C SER A 76 -17.08 2.37 1.54
N GLY A 77 -17.14 3.66 1.88
CA GLY A 77 -16.03 4.38 2.51
C GLY A 77 -15.04 4.98 1.51
N GLY A 78 -15.38 4.99 0.22
CA GLY A 78 -14.54 5.60 -0.81
C GLY A 78 -14.45 7.13 -0.67
N SER A 79 -13.33 7.69 -1.10
CA SER A 79 -13.08 9.12 -1.10
C SER A 79 -13.50 9.77 -2.42
N LEU A 80 -14.16 10.93 -2.35
CA LEU A 80 -14.46 11.79 -3.51
C LEU A 80 -13.47 12.96 -3.63
N ALA A 81 -12.37 12.94 -2.88
CA ALA A 81 -11.43 14.05 -2.81
C ALA A 81 -10.68 14.28 -4.13
N ASP A 82 -10.38 13.20 -4.86
CA ASP A 82 -9.69 13.25 -6.15
C ASP A 82 -10.72 13.55 -7.24
N ASN A 83 -10.93 14.83 -7.57
CA ASN A 83 -11.89 15.22 -8.58
C ASN A 83 -11.46 16.45 -9.37
N GLN A 84 -12.00 16.55 -10.57
CA GLN A 84 -11.82 17.70 -11.45
C GLN A 84 -13.12 18.06 -12.16
N SER A 85 -13.26 19.34 -12.51
CA SER A 85 -14.49 19.90 -13.08
C SER A 85 -14.23 20.54 -14.43
N GLY A 86 -15.22 20.48 -15.32
CA GLY A 86 -15.18 21.11 -16.62
C GLY A 86 -14.78 20.14 -17.73
N SER A 87 -15.51 20.23 -18.84
CA SER A 87 -15.21 19.47 -20.05
C SER A 87 -15.83 20.12 -21.28
N THR A 88 -15.30 19.77 -22.45
CA THR A 88 -15.85 20.09 -23.75
C THR A 88 -16.35 18.84 -24.44
N TRP A 89 -17.62 18.83 -24.88
CA TRP A 89 -18.18 17.75 -25.69
C TRP A 89 -17.48 17.67 -27.05
N ARG A 90 -17.00 16.48 -27.42
CA ARG A 90 -16.27 16.23 -28.67
C ARG A 90 -17.08 15.45 -29.68
N SER A 91 -17.66 14.33 -29.25
CA SER A 91 -18.38 13.43 -30.14
C SER A 91 -19.44 12.62 -29.40
N GLY A 92 -20.47 12.17 -30.11
CA GLY A 92 -21.39 11.18 -29.58
C GLY A 92 -22.28 10.58 -30.66
N ASN A 93 -22.74 9.35 -30.44
CA ASN A 93 -23.58 8.64 -31.39
C ASN A 93 -24.51 7.67 -30.66
N SER A 94 -25.82 7.79 -30.90
CA SER A 94 -26.82 6.92 -30.28
C SER A 94 -26.86 5.51 -30.87
N PHE A 95 -26.16 5.24 -31.99
CA PHE A 95 -26.15 3.90 -32.59
C PHE A 95 -25.45 2.88 -31.70
N SER A 96 -24.24 3.22 -31.23
CA SER A 96 -23.46 2.46 -30.25
C SER A 96 -23.43 3.16 -28.89
N ASP A 97 -24.36 4.09 -28.66
CA ASP A 97 -24.58 4.79 -27.37
C ASP A 97 -23.31 5.36 -26.71
N PHE A 98 -22.41 6.01 -27.46
CA PHE A 98 -21.19 6.58 -26.89
C PHE A 98 -21.20 8.11 -26.84
N THR A 99 -20.48 8.69 -25.91
CA THR A 99 -20.12 10.11 -25.86
C THR A 99 -18.68 10.28 -25.40
N LEU A 100 -17.92 11.05 -26.16
CA LEU A 100 -16.54 11.44 -25.88
C LEU A 100 -16.53 12.92 -25.51
N ILE A 101 -16.00 13.22 -24.33
CA ILE A 101 -15.70 14.58 -23.87
C ILE A 101 -14.18 14.71 -23.75
N GLU A 102 -13.69 15.93 -23.79
CA GLU A 102 -12.33 16.28 -23.41
C GLU A 102 -12.44 17.10 -22.12
N LEU A 103 -11.82 16.64 -21.03
CA LEU A 103 -11.79 17.41 -19.77
C LEU A 103 -11.10 18.76 -19.99
N ASP A 104 -11.28 19.73 -19.10
CA ASP A 104 -10.64 21.05 -19.31
C ASP A 104 -9.15 21.08 -18.88
N ASP A 105 -8.75 20.16 -18.00
CA ASP A 105 -7.40 20.00 -17.46
C ASP A 105 -6.98 18.51 -17.44
N ASP A 106 -5.68 18.25 -17.45
CA ASP A 106 -5.14 16.90 -17.18
C ASP A 106 -5.46 16.49 -15.73
N PRO A 107 -5.72 15.20 -15.44
CA PRO A 107 -5.79 14.71 -14.07
C PRO A 107 -4.51 15.03 -13.30
N ASP A 108 -4.64 15.39 -12.02
CA ASP A 108 -3.47 15.64 -11.16
C ASP A 108 -2.58 14.38 -11.15
N PRO A 109 -1.27 14.50 -11.42
CA PRO A 109 -0.34 13.38 -11.36
C PRO A 109 -0.37 12.64 -10.01
N ALA A 110 -0.73 13.30 -8.91
CA ALA A 110 -0.87 12.68 -7.59
C ALA A 110 -2.00 11.65 -7.52
N TRP A 111 -3.03 11.77 -8.36
CA TRP A 111 -4.14 10.81 -8.43
C TRP A 111 -3.79 9.57 -9.25
N GLN A 112 -2.68 9.62 -9.99
CA GLN A 112 -2.15 8.52 -10.79
C GLN A 112 -3.21 7.91 -11.74
N VAL A 113 -3.99 8.75 -12.41
CA VAL A 113 -5.03 8.31 -13.36
C VAL A 113 -4.37 7.71 -14.60
N ALA A 114 -4.69 6.45 -14.90
CA ALA A 114 -4.24 5.76 -16.11
C ALA A 114 -5.16 6.08 -17.30
N TYR A 115 -4.68 5.85 -18.52
CA TYR A 115 -5.39 6.09 -19.76
C TYR A 115 -5.66 4.75 -20.45
N SER A 116 -6.93 4.38 -20.53
CA SER A 116 -7.38 3.10 -21.03
C SER A 116 -6.99 2.90 -22.50
N GLY A 117 -6.35 1.78 -22.79
CA GLY A 117 -6.14 1.32 -24.15
C GLY A 117 -7.45 0.94 -24.81
N PHE A 118 -7.45 0.71 -26.11
CA PHE A 118 -8.66 0.32 -26.84
C PHE A 118 -8.37 -0.67 -27.96
N ASP A 119 -9.40 -1.44 -28.32
CA ASP A 119 -9.44 -2.26 -29.52
C ASP A 119 -10.67 -1.88 -30.38
N ALA A 120 -10.39 -1.32 -31.55
CA ALA A 120 -11.38 -0.86 -32.54
C ALA A 120 -11.49 -1.81 -33.75
N THR A 121 -11.00 -3.06 -33.66
CA THR A 121 -11.03 -4.03 -34.75
C THR A 121 -12.41 -4.65 -34.95
N GLY A 122 -13.16 -4.84 -33.86
CA GLY A 122 -14.45 -5.53 -33.85
C GLY A 122 -14.34 -7.05 -33.79
N ASP A 123 -13.15 -7.59 -33.48
CA ASP A 123 -12.98 -9.01 -33.22
C ASP A 123 -13.71 -9.41 -31.93
N VAL A 124 -14.33 -10.60 -31.95
CA VAL A 124 -15.11 -11.08 -30.81
C VAL A 124 -14.15 -11.51 -29.69
N PRO A 125 -14.20 -10.89 -28.50
CA PRO A 125 -13.35 -11.26 -27.37
C PRO A 125 -13.80 -12.59 -26.78
N SER A 126 -12.86 -13.38 -26.25
CA SER A 126 -13.14 -14.69 -25.64
C SER A 126 -13.70 -14.61 -24.22
N SER A 127 -13.48 -13.48 -23.54
CA SER A 127 -13.94 -13.15 -22.20
C SER A 127 -13.83 -11.63 -22.04
N CYS A 128 -14.38 -11.07 -20.97
CA CYS A 128 -14.24 -9.64 -20.68
C CYS A 128 -14.32 -9.32 -19.20
N VAL A 129 -13.82 -8.14 -18.84
CA VAL A 129 -13.92 -7.58 -17.50
C VAL A 129 -14.55 -6.20 -17.57
N ALA A 130 -15.52 -5.93 -16.70
CA ALA A 130 -16.12 -4.62 -16.52
C ALA A 130 -15.63 -4.00 -15.21
N ILE A 131 -15.25 -2.73 -15.27
CA ILE A 131 -14.91 -1.90 -14.12
C ILE A 131 -15.86 -0.72 -14.16
N HIS A 132 -16.60 -0.47 -13.08
CA HIS A 132 -17.75 0.43 -13.12
C HIS A 132 -18.15 0.96 -11.73
N HIS A 133 -19.04 1.96 -11.68
CA HIS A 133 -19.63 2.45 -10.44
C HIS A 133 -21.13 2.11 -10.35
N PRO A 134 -21.50 0.94 -9.79
CA PRO A 134 -22.90 0.56 -9.62
C PRO A 134 -23.56 1.47 -8.60
N GLY A 135 -24.79 1.93 -8.86
CA GLY A 135 -25.46 2.90 -7.99
C GLY A 135 -24.84 4.30 -8.00
N THR A 136 -23.81 4.55 -8.82
CA THR A 136 -22.86 5.66 -8.65
C THR A 136 -22.11 5.64 -7.31
N ASP A 137 -22.01 4.46 -6.70
CA ASP A 137 -21.29 4.20 -5.46
C ASP A 137 -19.83 3.77 -5.77
N GLU A 138 -19.13 3.22 -4.78
CA GLU A 138 -17.74 2.80 -4.88
C GLU A 138 -17.47 1.88 -6.07
N LYS A 139 -16.29 2.06 -6.67
CA LYS A 139 -15.87 1.34 -7.87
C LYS A 139 -15.88 -0.17 -7.65
N ALA A 140 -16.46 -0.88 -8.60
CA ALA A 140 -16.57 -2.33 -8.61
C ALA A 140 -16.00 -2.94 -9.90
N ILE A 141 -15.67 -4.23 -9.81
CA ILE A 141 -15.22 -5.06 -10.93
C ILE A 141 -16.13 -6.29 -11.09
N SER A 142 -16.38 -6.69 -12.34
CA SER A 142 -17.20 -7.84 -12.75
C SER A 142 -16.55 -8.60 -13.91
N PHE A 143 -16.74 -9.91 -13.96
CA PHE A 143 -16.02 -10.81 -14.85
C PHE A 143 -17.00 -11.66 -15.65
N ASN A 144 -16.74 -11.76 -16.94
CA ASN A 144 -17.37 -12.72 -17.83
C ASN A 144 -16.30 -13.58 -18.53
N ASP A 145 -16.38 -14.90 -18.37
CA ASP A 145 -15.41 -15.87 -18.89
C ASP A 145 -15.84 -16.48 -20.24
N ASP A 146 -16.99 -16.09 -20.76
CA ASP A 146 -17.54 -16.53 -22.04
C ASP A 146 -17.32 -15.51 -23.19
N ALA A 147 -17.35 -16.00 -24.44
CA ALA A 147 -17.20 -15.12 -25.60
C ALA A 147 -18.42 -14.18 -25.75
N LEU A 148 -18.16 -12.90 -26.03
CA LEU A 148 -19.24 -11.92 -26.21
C LEU A 148 -20.03 -12.16 -27.50
N ILE A 149 -21.29 -11.72 -27.50
CA ILE A 149 -22.17 -11.84 -28.66
C ILE A 149 -22.35 -10.47 -29.33
N SER A 150 -22.10 -10.36 -30.63
CA SER A 150 -22.38 -9.13 -31.39
C SER A 150 -23.86 -9.05 -31.75
N GLU A 151 -24.59 -8.11 -31.14
CA GLU A 151 -26.03 -7.96 -31.35
C GLU A 151 -26.51 -6.49 -31.32
N SER A 152 -27.79 -6.25 -31.63
CA SER A 152 -28.46 -5.01 -31.29
C SER A 152 -28.66 -4.88 -29.79
N TYR A 153 -28.75 -3.64 -29.30
CA TYR A 153 -29.21 -3.35 -27.94
C TYR A 153 -30.53 -4.09 -27.62
N LEU A 154 -30.57 -4.78 -26.48
CA LEU A 154 -31.68 -5.62 -26.01
C LEU A 154 -32.14 -6.73 -26.97
N GLY A 155 -31.29 -7.15 -27.92
CA GLY A 155 -31.63 -8.19 -28.90
C GLY A 155 -32.65 -7.77 -29.95
N ASN A 156 -32.76 -6.46 -30.22
CA ASN A 156 -33.73 -5.94 -31.18
C ASN A 156 -33.46 -6.43 -32.61
N LEU A 157 -34.53 -6.83 -33.32
CA LEU A 157 -34.45 -7.30 -34.70
C LEU A 157 -34.87 -6.21 -35.72
N PRO A 158 -34.22 -6.16 -36.91
CA PRO A 158 -33.08 -6.99 -37.31
C PRO A 158 -31.81 -6.64 -36.52
N ASN A 159 -30.96 -7.65 -36.28
CA ASN A 159 -29.68 -7.44 -35.62
C ASN A 159 -28.84 -6.42 -36.41
N ASN A 160 -28.46 -5.32 -35.76
CA ASN A 160 -27.68 -4.23 -36.33
C ASN A 160 -26.21 -4.24 -35.88
N HIS A 161 -25.81 -5.19 -35.02
CA HIS A 161 -24.45 -5.40 -34.54
C HIS A 161 -23.84 -4.19 -33.81
N SER A 162 -24.68 -3.39 -33.15
CA SER A 162 -24.24 -2.16 -32.47
C SER A 162 -23.59 -2.39 -31.11
N HIS A 163 -23.84 -3.53 -30.47
CA HIS A 163 -23.45 -3.79 -29.08
C HIS A 163 -22.76 -5.16 -28.93
N TRP A 164 -21.89 -5.25 -27.94
CA TRP A 164 -21.48 -6.50 -27.32
C TRP A 164 -22.51 -6.85 -26.26
N GLN A 165 -23.03 -8.06 -26.32
CA GLN A 165 -23.83 -8.64 -25.25
C GLN A 165 -22.92 -9.51 -24.39
N VAL A 166 -22.91 -9.21 -23.10
CA VAL A 166 -22.50 -10.14 -22.04
C VAL A 166 -23.74 -10.96 -21.73
N ASN A 167 -23.74 -12.27 -21.99
CA ASN A 167 -24.96 -13.09 -21.85
C ASN A 167 -25.31 -13.33 -20.38
N ASP A 168 -24.30 -13.62 -19.57
CA ASP A 168 -24.40 -13.74 -18.13
C ASP A 168 -23.06 -13.42 -17.48
N TRP A 169 -23.09 -12.86 -16.27
CA TRP A 169 -21.88 -12.57 -15.50
C TRP A 169 -21.53 -13.78 -14.61
N GLU A 170 -20.32 -14.32 -14.74
CA GLU A 170 -19.81 -15.36 -13.82
C GLU A 170 -19.57 -14.79 -12.42
N VAL A 171 -19.06 -13.56 -12.35
CA VAL A 171 -18.72 -12.91 -11.09
C VAL A 171 -19.06 -11.42 -11.15
N GLY A 172 -19.80 -10.93 -10.15
CA GLY A 172 -20.29 -9.56 -10.14
C GLY A 172 -21.52 -9.37 -11.05
N THR A 173 -21.81 -8.12 -11.38
CA THR A 173 -22.98 -7.66 -12.14
C THR A 173 -22.85 -6.15 -12.39
N THR A 174 -23.79 -5.54 -13.10
CA THR A 174 -23.89 -4.08 -13.21
C THR A 174 -25.21 -3.57 -12.61
N GLU A 175 -25.29 -2.28 -12.33
CA GLU A 175 -26.48 -1.59 -11.82
C GLU A 175 -26.66 -0.21 -12.45
N PRO A 176 -27.85 0.44 -12.32
CA PRO A 176 -27.99 1.85 -12.67
C PRO A 176 -26.87 2.70 -12.07
N GLY A 177 -26.25 3.59 -12.87
CA GLY A 177 -25.02 4.32 -12.49
C GLY A 177 -23.77 3.76 -13.17
N SER A 178 -23.74 2.47 -13.49
CA SER A 178 -22.66 1.84 -14.25
C SER A 178 -22.65 2.30 -15.71
N SER A 179 -23.74 2.88 -16.20
CA SER A 179 -23.87 3.40 -17.56
C SER A 179 -22.65 4.22 -17.98
N GLY A 180 -22.08 3.89 -19.13
CA GLY A 180 -20.86 4.53 -19.65
C GLY A 180 -19.55 3.88 -19.24
N SER A 181 -19.54 2.97 -18.26
CA SER A 181 -18.34 2.25 -17.83
C SER A 181 -17.79 1.34 -18.91
N GLY A 182 -16.50 1.03 -18.84
CA GLY A 182 -15.82 0.19 -19.82
C GLY A 182 -16.06 -1.31 -19.68
N ILE A 183 -15.88 -2.04 -20.79
CA ILE A 183 -15.49 -3.46 -20.80
C ILE A 183 -14.17 -3.64 -21.54
N TRP A 184 -13.29 -4.44 -20.96
CA TRP A 184 -11.97 -4.75 -21.48
C TRP A 184 -11.87 -6.20 -21.94
N ASP A 185 -11.11 -6.42 -23.01
CA ASP A 185 -10.74 -7.75 -23.50
C ASP A 185 -9.59 -8.36 -22.66
N PRO A 186 -9.23 -9.64 -22.89
CA PRO A 186 -8.14 -10.29 -22.15
C PRO A 186 -6.74 -9.70 -22.40
N ASN A 187 -6.61 -8.80 -23.38
CA ASN A 187 -5.37 -8.06 -23.65
C ASN A 187 -5.38 -6.69 -22.94
N HIS A 188 -6.32 -6.46 -22.01
CA HIS A 188 -6.46 -5.21 -21.28
C HIS A 188 -6.80 -3.99 -22.16
N ARG A 189 -7.55 -4.20 -23.25
CA ARG A 189 -8.00 -3.13 -24.15
C ARG A 189 -9.50 -2.93 -24.09
N LEU A 190 -9.93 -1.68 -23.97
CA LEU A 190 -11.34 -1.31 -23.99
C LEU A 190 -11.98 -1.68 -25.33
N ILE A 191 -13.08 -2.42 -25.28
CA ILE A 191 -13.83 -2.91 -26.47
C ILE A 191 -15.27 -2.37 -26.53
N GLY A 192 -15.72 -1.65 -25.51
CA GLY A 192 -17.02 -0.99 -25.50
C GLY A 192 -17.33 -0.29 -24.19
N GLN A 193 -18.46 0.43 -24.16
CA GLN A 193 -18.95 1.14 -22.97
C GLN A 193 -20.43 0.82 -22.69
N LEU A 194 -20.82 0.74 -21.41
CA LEU A 194 -22.13 0.21 -21.01
C LEU A 194 -23.27 1.11 -21.47
N HIS A 195 -24.20 0.55 -22.25
CA HIS A 195 -25.50 1.18 -22.51
C HIS A 195 -26.50 0.77 -21.41
N GLY A 196 -26.51 -0.52 -21.06
CA GLY A 196 -27.34 -1.06 -19.97
C GLY A 196 -27.80 -2.48 -20.27
N GLY A 197 -28.69 -2.99 -19.43
CA GLY A 197 -29.23 -4.32 -19.60
C GLY A 197 -30.24 -4.70 -18.53
N TYR A 198 -30.34 -6.00 -18.30
CA TYR A 198 -31.25 -6.57 -17.30
C TYR A 198 -30.53 -6.93 -16.00
N ALA A 199 -29.21 -6.77 -15.94
CA ALA A 199 -28.40 -7.08 -14.79
C ALA A 199 -28.77 -6.20 -13.56
N SER A 200 -28.56 -6.75 -12.37
CA SER A 200 -28.67 -6.08 -11.07
C SER A 200 -27.97 -6.90 -9.99
N CYS A 201 -27.88 -6.41 -8.75
CA CYS A 201 -27.42 -7.20 -7.59
C CYS A 201 -28.16 -8.55 -7.40
N THR A 202 -29.34 -8.71 -7.98
CA THR A 202 -30.14 -9.96 -7.88
C THR A 202 -30.27 -10.73 -9.18
N SER A 203 -29.68 -10.22 -10.27
CA SER A 203 -29.82 -10.77 -11.61
C SER A 203 -28.51 -10.65 -12.38
N ILE A 204 -27.92 -11.78 -12.75
CA ILE A 204 -26.73 -11.85 -13.61
C ILE A 204 -27.09 -11.90 -15.10
N THR A 205 -28.30 -11.47 -15.46
CA THR A 205 -28.85 -11.48 -16.83
C THR A 205 -28.13 -10.48 -17.74
N PRO A 206 -28.35 -10.53 -19.07
CA PRO A 206 -27.47 -9.84 -20.00
C PRO A 206 -27.36 -8.32 -19.82
N ASP A 207 -26.15 -7.83 -20.12
CA ASP A 207 -25.84 -6.42 -20.35
C ASP A 207 -25.37 -6.20 -21.79
N TRP A 208 -25.58 -4.98 -22.29
CA TRP A 208 -25.18 -4.55 -23.61
C TRP A 208 -24.26 -3.33 -23.54
N TYR A 209 -23.07 -3.49 -24.12
CA TYR A 209 -22.06 -2.45 -24.24
C TYR A 209 -21.97 -2.01 -25.70
N GLY A 210 -22.03 -0.71 -25.97
CA GLY A 210 -21.83 -0.20 -27.32
C GLY A 210 -20.46 -0.61 -27.86
N GLN A 211 -20.40 -1.24 -29.03
CA GLN A 211 -19.12 -1.72 -29.56
C GLN A 211 -18.20 -0.54 -29.87
N PHE A 212 -16.97 -0.57 -29.36
CA PHE A 212 -15.98 0.46 -29.63
C PHE A 212 -15.62 0.53 -31.13
N SER A 213 -15.62 -0.63 -31.80
CA SER A 213 -15.45 -0.75 -33.26
C SER A 213 -16.51 0.04 -34.05
N GLU A 214 -17.78 0.02 -33.62
CA GLU A 214 -18.83 0.83 -34.23
C GLU A 214 -18.68 2.31 -33.86
N SER A 215 -18.33 2.63 -32.62
CA SER A 215 -18.05 4.00 -32.19
C SER A 215 -16.85 4.63 -32.91
N TRP A 216 -15.90 3.81 -33.39
CA TRP A 216 -14.66 4.25 -34.02
C TRP A 216 -14.88 5.06 -35.29
N ASP A 217 -15.63 4.52 -36.26
CA ASP A 217 -15.77 5.13 -37.58
C ASP A 217 -17.21 5.31 -38.09
N ARG A 218 -18.22 4.80 -37.37
CA ARG A 218 -19.62 5.02 -37.73
C ARG A 218 -20.03 6.45 -37.46
N GLY A 219 -20.28 7.19 -38.53
CA GLY A 219 -20.72 8.58 -38.47
C GLY A 219 -20.23 9.34 -39.69
N SER A 220 -20.81 10.50 -39.95
CA SER A 220 -20.45 11.32 -41.11
C SER A 220 -19.41 12.40 -40.79
N SER A 221 -19.08 12.61 -39.51
CA SER A 221 -18.18 13.68 -39.06
C SER A 221 -17.51 13.36 -37.73
N ALA A 222 -16.49 14.13 -37.35
CA ALA A 222 -15.77 14.02 -36.08
C ALA A 222 -16.67 14.15 -34.85
N SER A 223 -17.82 14.83 -34.94
CA SER A 223 -18.77 14.93 -33.82
C SER A 223 -19.64 13.68 -33.64
N SER A 224 -19.43 12.63 -34.44
CA SER A 224 -20.27 11.43 -34.45
C SER A 224 -19.49 10.12 -34.46
N ARG A 225 -18.16 10.16 -34.34
CA ARG A 225 -17.26 8.98 -34.35
C ARG A 225 -15.94 9.30 -33.62
N ILE A 226 -15.27 8.29 -33.07
CA ILE A 226 -14.11 8.45 -32.17
C ILE A 226 -12.78 8.64 -32.92
N LYS A 227 -12.60 8.05 -34.11
CA LYS A 227 -11.28 7.99 -34.78
C LYS A 227 -10.63 9.35 -35.03
N ASP A 228 -11.39 10.41 -35.27
CA ASP A 228 -10.83 11.74 -35.54
C ASP A 228 -10.15 12.33 -34.29
N TRP A 229 -10.44 11.80 -33.10
CA TRP A 229 -9.91 12.24 -31.81
C TRP A 229 -8.78 11.36 -31.31
N LEU A 230 -8.90 10.03 -31.44
CA LEU A 230 -7.91 9.06 -30.95
C LEU A 230 -6.88 8.63 -32.00
N ASP A 231 -7.14 8.81 -33.30
CA ASP A 231 -6.17 8.67 -34.39
C ASP A 231 -6.21 9.92 -35.31
N PRO A 232 -5.87 11.12 -34.78
CA PRO A 232 -6.02 12.38 -35.52
C PRO A 232 -5.14 12.44 -36.78
N TYR A 233 -4.09 11.62 -36.85
CA TYR A 233 -3.19 11.51 -37.99
C TYR A 233 -3.60 10.43 -39.00
N ASN A 234 -4.71 9.72 -38.74
CA ASN A 234 -5.25 8.66 -39.60
C ASN A 234 -4.17 7.63 -39.99
N THR A 235 -3.46 7.13 -38.98
CA THR A 235 -2.41 6.11 -39.11
C THR A 235 -2.97 4.75 -39.50
N GLY A 236 -4.24 4.48 -39.17
CA GLY A 236 -4.88 3.18 -39.37
C GLY A 236 -4.62 2.16 -38.26
N ILE A 237 -3.92 2.56 -37.19
CA ILE A 237 -3.79 1.76 -35.97
C ILE A 237 -5.17 1.64 -35.33
N ARG A 238 -5.53 0.41 -34.94
CA ARG A 238 -6.84 0.10 -34.33
C ARG A 238 -6.75 -0.44 -32.92
N THR A 239 -5.55 -0.65 -32.41
CA THR A 239 -5.31 -1.18 -31.07
C THR A 239 -4.24 -0.35 -30.39
N VAL A 240 -4.50 0.07 -29.17
CA VAL A 240 -3.58 0.81 -28.30
C VAL A 240 -3.67 0.19 -26.92
N ASP A 241 -2.55 0.02 -26.23
CA ASP A 241 -2.51 -0.54 -24.88
C ASP A 241 -2.82 0.54 -23.82
N THR A 242 -3.32 0.10 -22.66
CA THR A 242 -3.46 0.98 -21.49
C THR A 242 -2.09 1.51 -21.10
N ALA A 243 -2.01 2.80 -20.78
CA ALA A 243 -0.77 3.44 -20.40
C ALA A 243 -1.01 4.46 -19.29
N ASP A 244 0.03 4.66 -18.48
CA ASP A 244 0.05 5.68 -17.45
C ASP A 244 0.79 6.92 -18.00
N PRO A 245 0.15 8.12 -18.05
CA PRO A 245 0.83 9.35 -18.46
C PRO A 245 1.87 9.82 -17.43
N HIS A 246 1.73 9.40 -16.17
CA HIS A 246 2.59 9.78 -15.05
C HIS A 246 2.90 8.53 -14.20
N PRO A 247 3.56 7.50 -14.77
CA PRO A 247 3.86 6.30 -14.02
C PRO A 247 4.68 6.70 -12.79
N PRO A 248 4.33 6.24 -11.58
CA PRO A 248 5.12 6.56 -10.41
C PRO A 248 6.54 6.08 -10.67
N THR A 249 7.52 6.93 -10.37
CA THR A 249 8.93 6.60 -10.66
C THR A 249 9.27 5.33 -9.90
N PRO A 250 9.74 4.27 -10.57
CA PRO A 250 10.19 3.07 -9.88
C PRO A 250 11.24 3.45 -8.84
N THR A 251 11.13 2.88 -7.65
CA THR A 251 11.99 3.17 -6.50
C THR A 251 12.41 1.87 -5.83
N THR A 252 13.47 1.93 -5.03
CA THR A 252 13.89 0.82 -4.18
C THR A 252 13.77 1.22 -2.71
N ALA A 253 13.23 0.34 -1.88
CA ALA A 253 13.29 0.45 -0.42
C ALA A 253 14.23 -0.61 0.14
N LEU A 254 15.05 -0.27 1.15
CA LEU A 254 15.82 -1.28 1.90
C LEU A 254 14.87 -1.97 2.86
N SER A 255 14.67 -3.27 2.69
CA SER A 255 13.75 -4.06 3.52
C SER A 255 14.48 -4.85 4.62
N ALA A 256 15.72 -5.24 4.38
CA ALA A 256 16.58 -5.87 5.38
C ALA A 256 18.06 -5.74 4.98
N PHE A 257 18.96 -6.07 5.91
CA PHE A 257 20.34 -6.37 5.58
C PHE A 257 20.81 -7.60 6.37
N GLY A 258 21.72 -8.37 5.76
CA GLY A 258 22.41 -9.48 6.38
C GLY A 258 23.90 -9.19 6.47
N SER A 259 24.58 -9.80 7.42
CA SER A 259 26.02 -9.61 7.56
C SER A 259 26.76 -10.90 7.85
N ARG A 260 28.01 -10.93 7.42
CA ARG A 260 28.95 -11.99 7.74
C ARG A 260 30.29 -11.37 8.07
N ASP A 261 30.67 -11.47 9.33
CA ASP A 261 31.98 -11.05 9.81
C ASP A 261 33.09 -12.05 9.46
N TYR A 262 34.32 -11.57 9.58
CA TYR A 262 35.52 -12.38 9.57
C TYR A 262 36.52 -11.85 10.61
N CYS A 263 36.60 -12.55 11.73
CA CYS A 263 37.75 -12.53 12.62
C CYS A 263 38.61 -13.78 12.36
N ASP A 264 39.93 -13.72 12.56
CA ASP A 264 40.88 -14.82 12.28
C ASP A 264 40.52 -16.17 12.98
N THR A 265 39.57 -16.20 13.92
CA THR A 265 39.18 -17.42 14.66
C THR A 265 37.68 -17.66 14.91
N VAL A 266 36.76 -16.72 14.65
CA VAL A 266 35.31 -16.91 14.87
C VAL A 266 34.52 -16.16 13.79
N THR A 267 33.51 -16.81 13.21
CA THR A 267 32.50 -16.16 12.35
C THR A 267 31.15 -16.39 13.02
N ASN A 268 30.56 -15.36 13.62
CA ASN A 268 29.36 -15.50 14.46
C ASN A 268 28.19 -14.59 14.05
N GLY A 269 28.39 -13.69 13.08
CA GLY A 269 27.39 -12.74 12.60
C GLY A 269 27.21 -11.52 13.51
N VAL A 270 28.13 -11.28 14.44
CA VAL A 270 28.13 -10.15 15.38
C VAL A 270 29.24 -9.21 14.95
N TRP A 271 28.92 -7.93 14.76
CA TRP A 271 29.94 -6.95 14.36
C TRP A 271 30.80 -6.60 15.57
N GLU A 272 32.09 -6.94 15.53
CA GLU A 272 33.01 -6.72 16.65
C GLU A 272 34.15 -5.75 16.26
N PRO A 273 34.70 -4.98 17.20
CA PRO A 273 35.82 -4.09 16.91
C PRO A 273 37.03 -4.85 16.36
N GLY A 274 37.57 -4.37 15.24
CA GLY A 274 38.69 -5.00 14.53
C GLY A 274 38.29 -5.99 13.43
N GLU A 275 37.00 -6.23 13.19
CA GLU A 275 36.53 -7.16 12.16
C GLU A 275 36.37 -6.52 10.78
N GLN A 276 36.49 -7.36 9.75
CA GLN A 276 35.98 -7.07 8.42
C GLN A 276 34.63 -7.76 8.23
N ILE A 277 33.63 -7.03 7.76
CA ILE A 277 32.26 -7.50 7.63
C ILE A 277 31.77 -7.33 6.19
N TYR A 278 31.27 -8.43 5.62
CA TYR A 278 30.47 -8.39 4.40
C TYR A 278 29.04 -8.01 4.73
N VAL A 279 28.52 -6.98 4.08
CA VAL A 279 27.17 -6.44 4.30
C VAL A 279 26.34 -6.66 3.04
N GLY A 280 25.34 -7.55 3.12
CA GLY A 280 24.37 -7.78 2.06
C GLY A 280 23.11 -6.97 2.30
N ALA A 281 22.74 -6.09 1.38
CA ALA A 281 21.53 -5.26 1.48
C ALA A 281 20.39 -5.83 0.63
N GLN A 282 19.19 -5.97 1.19
CA GLN A 282 17.99 -6.45 0.52
C GLN A 282 17.09 -5.28 0.11
N LEU A 283 16.77 -5.21 -1.17
CA LEU A 283 15.93 -4.16 -1.75
C LEU A 283 14.58 -4.74 -2.19
N LEU A 284 13.52 -3.98 -1.94
CA LEU A 284 12.18 -4.15 -2.48
C LEU A 284 11.97 -3.17 -3.63
N ALA A 285 11.49 -3.65 -4.78
CA ALA A 285 11.05 -2.79 -5.88
C ALA A 285 9.67 -2.21 -5.58
N VAL A 286 9.61 -0.89 -5.44
CA VAL A 286 8.38 -0.14 -5.13
C VAL A 286 8.03 0.72 -6.35
N ASN A 287 6.74 0.75 -6.70
CA ASN A 287 6.20 1.56 -7.80
C ASN A 287 6.70 1.18 -9.22
N GLY A 288 7.24 -0.02 -9.40
CA GLY A 288 7.57 -0.57 -10.71
C GLY A 288 8.79 -1.48 -10.67
N ASP A 289 9.06 -2.14 -11.79
CA ASP A 289 10.26 -2.94 -11.98
C ASP A 289 11.50 -2.03 -11.98
N VAL A 290 12.57 -2.48 -11.32
CA VAL A 290 13.86 -1.79 -11.32
C VAL A 290 14.94 -2.68 -11.93
N THR A 291 15.75 -2.11 -12.82
CA THR A 291 16.76 -2.85 -13.60
C THR A 291 18.13 -2.21 -13.49
N ASN A 292 19.18 -3.00 -13.72
CA ASN A 292 20.58 -2.53 -13.75
C ASN A 292 20.98 -1.77 -12.47
N ILE A 293 20.66 -2.37 -11.33
CA ILE A 293 20.74 -1.72 -10.02
C ILE A 293 22.18 -1.77 -9.50
N GLN A 294 22.72 -0.61 -9.12
CA GLN A 294 24.00 -0.44 -8.46
C GLN A 294 23.82 0.38 -7.19
N GLY A 295 24.65 0.14 -6.18
CA GLY A 295 24.54 0.77 -4.87
C GLY A 295 25.89 1.22 -4.36
N GLN A 296 25.89 2.34 -3.66
CA GLN A 296 27.04 2.89 -2.98
C GLN A 296 26.76 2.99 -1.48
N LEU A 297 27.56 2.28 -0.68
CA LEU A 297 27.50 2.31 0.79
C LEU A 297 28.48 3.35 1.33
N THR A 298 28.00 4.22 2.21
CA THR A 298 28.78 5.23 2.92
C THR A 298 28.58 5.09 4.42
N ALA A 299 29.67 4.98 5.19
CA ALA A 299 29.60 5.05 6.65
C ALA A 299 29.46 6.51 7.10
N LEU A 300 28.45 6.79 7.93
CA LEU A 300 28.21 8.10 8.54
C LEU A 300 28.83 8.20 9.94
N SER A 301 28.96 7.08 10.63
CA SER A 301 29.65 6.99 11.93
C SER A 301 31.17 6.88 11.77
N GLY A 302 31.91 7.52 12.69
CA GLY A 302 33.36 7.34 12.79
C GLY A 302 33.75 5.95 13.28
N GLY A 303 34.98 5.51 12.96
CA GLY A 303 35.49 4.19 13.35
C GLY A 303 35.11 3.05 12.40
N VAL A 304 34.48 3.36 11.26
CA VAL A 304 34.19 2.42 10.18
C VAL A 304 34.95 2.82 8.92
N THR A 305 35.63 1.85 8.30
CA THR A 305 36.27 2.01 6.99
C THR A 305 35.52 1.17 5.97
N VAL A 306 34.93 1.80 4.95
CA VAL A 306 34.32 1.07 3.83
C VAL A 306 35.44 0.63 2.88
N LEU A 307 35.72 -0.67 2.86
CA LEU A 307 36.77 -1.28 2.03
C LEU A 307 36.28 -1.55 0.61
N ASP A 308 35.04 -2.04 0.47
CA ASP A 308 34.32 -2.12 -0.79
C ASP A 308 32.92 -1.54 -0.61
N GLY A 309 32.69 -0.38 -1.20
CA GLY A 309 31.46 0.39 -1.04
C GLY A 309 30.49 0.21 -2.20
N ILE A 310 30.73 -0.71 -3.15
CA ILE A 310 29.90 -0.87 -4.33
C ILE A 310 29.30 -2.28 -4.39
N ALA A 311 28.00 -2.38 -4.67
CA ALA A 311 27.34 -3.66 -4.95
C ALA A 311 26.29 -3.52 -6.07
N SER A 312 25.90 -4.64 -6.68
CA SER A 312 24.84 -4.74 -7.68
C SER A 312 23.71 -5.65 -7.21
N TRP A 313 22.55 -5.56 -7.85
CA TRP A 313 21.42 -6.49 -7.68
C TRP A 313 20.97 -7.01 -9.05
N PRO A 314 20.32 -8.20 -9.10
CA PRO A 314 19.54 -8.59 -10.26
C PRO A 314 18.40 -7.60 -10.50
N ASP A 315 17.77 -7.67 -11.67
CA ASP A 315 16.52 -6.95 -11.92
C ASP A 315 15.45 -7.42 -10.93
N ILE A 316 14.72 -6.47 -10.33
CA ILE A 316 13.73 -6.74 -9.29
C ILE A 316 12.34 -6.34 -9.81
N PRO A 317 11.46 -7.30 -10.11
CA PRO A 317 10.07 -7.02 -10.43
C PRO A 317 9.34 -6.31 -9.28
N GLN A 318 8.37 -5.45 -9.61
CA GLN A 318 7.56 -4.75 -8.61
C GLN A 318 6.98 -5.70 -7.55
N GLY A 319 7.07 -5.29 -6.28
CA GLY A 319 6.53 -6.06 -5.15
C GLY A 319 7.37 -7.27 -4.76
N THR A 320 8.52 -7.48 -5.40
CA THR A 320 9.48 -8.54 -5.05
C THR A 320 10.76 -7.97 -4.48
N GLU A 321 11.59 -8.84 -3.88
CA GLU A 321 12.82 -8.45 -3.22
C GLU A 321 14.04 -9.20 -3.74
N ALA A 322 15.19 -8.56 -3.69
CA ALA A 322 16.48 -9.21 -3.92
C ALA A 322 17.57 -8.67 -2.97
N ILE A 323 18.47 -9.55 -2.56
CA ILE A 323 19.70 -9.18 -1.87
C ILE A 323 20.80 -8.84 -2.88
N SER A 324 21.68 -7.91 -2.53
CA SER A 324 22.86 -7.55 -3.32
C SER A 324 23.66 -8.80 -3.71
N GLU A 325 24.32 -8.79 -4.85
CA GLU A 325 25.13 -9.90 -5.33
C GLU A 325 26.51 -9.94 -4.63
N SER A 326 27.07 -11.14 -4.50
CA SER A 326 28.42 -11.35 -3.96
C SER A 326 29.47 -10.64 -4.85
N PRO A 327 30.46 -9.92 -4.28
CA PRO A 327 30.93 -9.98 -2.90
C PRO A 327 30.12 -9.18 -1.87
N HIS A 328 29.04 -8.50 -2.25
CA HIS A 328 28.35 -7.51 -1.41
C HIS A 328 29.28 -6.36 -1.01
N PHE A 329 28.85 -5.50 -0.08
CA PHE A 329 29.72 -4.48 0.49
C PHE A 329 30.70 -5.09 1.49
N LEU A 330 31.86 -4.46 1.70
CA LEU A 330 32.85 -4.84 2.70
C LEU A 330 33.23 -3.62 3.55
N VAL A 331 33.09 -3.75 4.87
CA VAL A 331 33.48 -2.72 5.84
C VAL A 331 34.47 -3.29 6.85
N GLU A 332 35.26 -2.43 7.47
CA GLU A 332 36.18 -2.76 8.56
C GLU A 332 35.89 -1.86 9.77
N LEU A 333 35.76 -2.46 10.95
CA LEU A 333 35.60 -1.73 12.19
C LEU A 333 36.96 -1.48 12.84
N ASP A 334 37.24 -0.23 13.18
CA ASP A 334 38.42 0.12 13.95
C ASP A 334 38.36 -0.50 15.35
N GLN A 335 39.51 -0.93 15.90
CA GLN A 335 39.60 -1.52 17.23
C GLN A 335 39.17 -0.56 18.37
N SER A 336 39.12 0.74 18.11
CA SER A 336 38.66 1.76 19.05
C SER A 336 37.14 1.93 19.10
N VAL A 337 36.39 1.31 18.18
CA VAL A 337 34.93 1.28 18.23
C VAL A 337 34.51 0.60 19.53
N THR A 338 33.66 1.27 20.31
CA THR A 338 33.18 0.72 21.58
C THR A 338 32.16 -0.38 21.31
N CYS A 339 32.15 -1.42 22.14
CA CYS A 339 30.99 -2.30 22.23
C CYS A 339 29.76 -1.44 22.56
N ASP A 340 28.62 -1.63 21.88
CA ASP A 340 27.46 -0.72 21.85
C ASP A 340 27.58 0.55 20.98
N ALA A 341 28.59 0.68 20.13
CA ALA A 341 28.48 1.70 19.10
C ALA A 341 27.29 1.38 18.19
N VAL A 342 26.43 2.37 17.95
CA VAL A 342 25.45 2.35 16.85
C VAL A 342 26.10 3.03 15.66
N LEU A 343 26.31 2.26 14.60
CA LEU A 343 26.97 2.68 13.39
C LEU A 343 25.92 3.04 12.34
N GLU A 344 25.92 4.28 11.88
CA GLU A 344 24.99 4.79 10.88
C GLU A 344 25.61 4.67 9.48
N PHE A 345 24.80 4.25 8.52
CA PHE A 345 25.16 4.07 7.12
C PHE A 345 24.14 4.72 6.20
N GLN A 346 24.61 5.18 5.04
CA GLN A 346 23.80 5.59 3.92
C GLN A 346 24.03 4.64 2.74
N LEU A 347 22.94 4.17 2.13
CA LEU A 347 22.96 3.42 0.89
C LEU A 347 22.27 4.25 -0.19
N ASP A 348 23.05 4.65 -1.20
CA ASP A 348 22.55 5.32 -2.41
C ASP A 348 22.46 4.28 -3.54
N THR A 349 21.29 4.09 -4.13
CA THR A 349 21.08 3.18 -5.26
C THR A 349 20.82 3.97 -6.54
N GLN A 350 21.36 3.46 -7.65
CA GLN A 350 21.12 3.91 -9.01
C GLN A 350 20.61 2.73 -9.82
N PHE A 351 19.59 2.96 -10.63
CA PHE A 351 18.97 1.96 -11.50
C PHE A 351 18.46 2.68 -12.74
N ASP A 352 18.10 1.96 -13.81
CA ASP A 352 17.76 2.61 -15.08
C ASP A 352 16.56 3.58 -14.96
N GLN A 353 15.68 3.33 -13.99
CA GLN A 353 14.47 4.08 -13.72
C GLN A 353 14.67 5.27 -12.76
N GLY A 354 15.85 5.41 -12.13
CA GLY A 354 16.11 6.51 -11.21
C GLY A 354 17.17 6.25 -10.14
N THR A 355 17.05 6.97 -9.03
CA THR A 355 17.95 6.86 -7.88
C THR A 355 17.15 6.88 -6.59
N ALA A 356 17.60 6.13 -5.59
CA ALA A 356 17.05 6.20 -4.23
C ALA A 356 18.18 6.31 -3.19
N SER A 357 17.86 6.86 -2.03
CA SER A 357 18.78 6.97 -0.89
C SER A 357 18.07 6.53 0.37
N THR A 358 18.73 5.70 1.16
CA THR A 358 18.22 5.23 2.46
C THR A 358 19.33 5.22 3.50
N THR A 359 18.95 5.28 4.77
CA THR A 359 19.86 5.16 5.91
C THR A 359 19.49 3.96 6.75
N PHE A 360 20.49 3.29 7.31
CA PHE A 360 20.28 2.22 8.29
C PHE A 360 21.36 2.26 9.36
N SER A 361 21.05 1.65 10.50
CA SER A 361 21.95 1.56 11.63
C SER A 361 22.32 0.11 11.93
N GLN A 362 23.52 -0.10 12.47
CA GLN A 362 23.99 -1.41 12.93
C GLN A 362 24.65 -1.28 14.30
N GLN A 363 24.25 -2.13 15.23
CA GLN A 363 24.80 -2.18 16.57
C GLN A 363 26.06 -3.06 16.64
N VAL A 364 27.09 -2.59 17.34
CA VAL A 364 28.34 -3.32 17.57
C VAL A 364 28.25 -4.19 18.82
N GLY A 365 28.69 -5.42 18.68
CA GLY A 365 28.61 -6.47 19.69
C GLY A 365 27.24 -7.14 19.73
N ARG A 366 27.15 -8.18 20.56
CA ARG A 366 25.87 -8.80 20.90
C ARG A 366 25.55 -8.56 22.36
N ASP A 367 24.28 -8.72 22.65
CA ASP A 367 23.79 -8.80 24.00
C ASP A 367 24.44 -9.99 24.71
N GLY A 368 25.11 -9.71 25.81
CA GLY A 368 25.49 -10.68 26.81
C GLY A 368 24.27 -11.23 27.54
N PRO A 369 24.48 -12.20 28.44
CA PRO A 369 23.39 -12.74 29.23
C PRO A 369 22.71 -11.60 30.02
N PRO A 370 21.36 -11.55 30.05
CA PRO A 370 20.68 -10.53 30.84
C PRO A 370 21.02 -10.70 32.32
N LEU A 371 21.10 -9.58 33.06
CA LEU A 371 21.15 -9.57 34.52
C LEU A 371 20.02 -10.43 35.11
N GLY A 372 18.86 -10.41 34.45
CA GLY A 372 17.78 -11.37 34.67
C GLY A 372 16.57 -11.11 33.79
N THR A 373 15.67 -12.09 33.75
CA THR A 373 14.30 -11.92 33.25
C THR A 373 13.37 -12.09 34.45
N PHE A 374 12.54 -11.09 34.69
CA PHE A 374 11.65 -11.02 35.85
C PHE A 374 10.22 -10.87 35.36
N GLU A 375 9.34 -11.77 35.80
CA GLU A 375 7.93 -11.77 35.46
C GLU A 375 7.11 -11.36 36.69
N SER A 376 6.08 -10.54 36.47
CA SER A 376 5.16 -10.18 37.54
C SER A 376 4.27 -11.36 37.92
N ILE A 377 4.12 -11.57 39.23
CA ILE A 377 3.10 -12.48 39.79
C ILE A 377 1.84 -11.72 40.24
N ASP A 378 1.84 -10.40 40.10
CA ASP A 378 0.73 -9.52 40.48
C ASP A 378 -0.23 -9.32 39.29
N VAL A 379 -0.63 -10.43 38.67
CA VAL A 379 -1.49 -10.55 37.49
C VAL A 379 -2.35 -11.83 37.60
N PRO A 380 -3.53 -11.89 36.95
CA PRO A 380 -4.12 -10.87 36.10
C PRO A 380 -4.62 -9.65 36.86
N LYS A 381 -4.62 -8.48 36.22
CA LYS A 381 -5.20 -7.24 36.76
C LYS A 381 -6.26 -6.72 35.80
N SER A 382 -7.49 -6.57 36.27
CA SER A 382 -8.54 -5.92 35.49
C SER A 382 -8.18 -4.47 35.20
N ILE A 383 -8.32 -4.07 33.94
CA ILE A 383 -8.19 -2.69 33.48
C ILE A 383 -9.55 -2.02 33.66
N PRO A 384 -9.66 -0.97 34.49
CA PRO A 384 -10.91 -0.25 34.69
C PRO A 384 -11.24 0.67 33.50
N ASP A 385 -12.46 0.55 33.01
CA ASP A 385 -13.09 1.36 31.95
C ASP A 385 -13.07 2.88 32.28
N ASP A 386 -12.63 3.71 31.34
CA ASP A 386 -12.53 5.18 31.42
C ASP A 386 -12.07 5.70 32.79
N TYR A 387 -11.01 5.10 33.35
CA TYR A 387 -10.50 5.45 34.67
C TYR A 387 -9.08 6.02 34.61
N PRO A 388 -8.90 7.33 34.86
CA PRO A 388 -7.59 8.00 34.75
C PRO A 388 -6.48 7.45 35.65
N GLY A 389 -6.83 6.65 36.67
CA GLY A 389 -5.83 5.99 37.53
C GLY A 389 -5.33 4.65 36.97
N GLY A 390 -5.97 4.13 35.93
CA GLY A 390 -5.67 2.84 35.30
C GLY A 390 -5.63 1.63 36.25
N ALA A 391 -5.10 0.54 35.74
CA ALA A 391 -4.64 -0.60 36.50
C ALA A 391 -3.12 -0.52 36.71
N THR A 392 -2.65 -0.93 37.89
CA THR A 392 -1.21 -1.06 38.16
C THR A 392 -0.90 -2.47 38.64
N SER A 393 0.05 -3.12 37.97
CA SER A 393 0.69 -4.36 38.41
C SER A 393 2.12 -4.05 38.84
N SER A 394 2.59 -4.63 39.95
CA SER A 394 3.94 -4.37 40.44
C SER A 394 4.71 -5.64 40.73
N MET A 395 6.02 -5.61 40.48
CA MET A 395 6.94 -6.69 40.79
C MET A 395 8.19 -6.16 41.46
N ASN A 396 8.79 -6.97 42.34
CA ASN A 396 10.04 -6.59 43.01
C ASN A 396 11.22 -7.36 42.41
N VAL A 397 12.16 -6.63 41.83
CA VAL A 397 13.42 -7.16 41.31
C VAL A 397 14.46 -7.12 42.42
N ALA A 398 14.90 -8.30 42.87
CA ALA A 398 15.90 -8.44 43.93
C ALA A 398 17.36 -8.41 43.43
N ALA A 399 17.56 -8.59 42.12
CA ALA A 399 18.89 -8.55 41.52
C ALA A 399 19.40 -7.10 41.47
N GLY A 400 20.54 -6.86 42.12
CA GLY A 400 21.25 -5.58 42.05
C GLY A 400 21.99 -5.43 40.72
N GLY A 401 22.18 -4.20 40.28
CA GLY A 401 22.85 -3.87 39.02
C GLY A 401 22.47 -2.47 38.56
N THR A 402 23.24 -1.92 37.62
CA THR A 402 22.88 -0.69 36.91
C THR A 402 22.26 -1.09 35.58
N ILE A 403 21.11 -0.50 35.25
CA ILE A 403 20.43 -0.74 33.99
C ILE A 403 21.29 -0.18 32.86
N ASP A 404 21.64 -1.00 31.89
CA ASP A 404 22.13 -0.55 30.58
C ASP A 404 20.95 -0.44 29.61
N ARG A 405 20.15 -1.51 29.53
CA ARG A 405 18.99 -1.63 28.67
C ARG A 405 17.92 -2.53 29.29
N VAL A 406 16.67 -2.29 28.91
CA VAL A 406 15.51 -3.07 29.34
C VAL A 406 14.66 -3.44 28.14
N TRP A 407 14.13 -4.67 28.12
CA TRP A 407 12.98 -5.03 27.29
C TRP A 407 11.76 -5.23 28.19
N VAL A 408 10.60 -4.75 27.76
CA VAL A 408 9.35 -4.91 28.49
C VAL A 408 8.41 -5.81 27.70
N GLY A 409 8.17 -7.02 28.21
CA GLY A 409 7.23 -7.96 27.61
C GLY A 409 5.87 -7.87 28.30
N LEU A 410 4.78 -7.88 27.54
CA LEU A 410 3.42 -7.88 28.08
C LEU A 410 2.42 -8.64 27.21
N GLU A 411 1.36 -9.09 27.87
CA GLU A 411 0.13 -9.56 27.24
C GLU A 411 -1.04 -8.87 27.92
N ILE A 412 -1.83 -8.16 27.13
CA ILE A 412 -3.04 -7.48 27.57
C ILE A 412 -4.19 -8.01 26.70
N GLU A 413 -5.26 -8.44 27.34
CA GLU A 413 -6.55 -8.69 26.68
C GLU A 413 -7.37 -7.41 26.79
N HIS A 414 -7.86 -6.87 25.67
CA HIS A 414 -8.70 -5.67 25.60
C HIS A 414 -9.40 -5.59 24.25
N THR A 415 -10.69 -5.25 24.22
CA THR A 415 -11.50 -5.21 22.99
C THR A 415 -11.33 -3.93 22.16
N TRP A 416 -10.33 -3.12 22.50
CA TRP A 416 -9.95 -1.91 21.77
C TRP A 416 -8.57 -1.40 22.21
N VAL A 417 -7.51 -1.69 21.46
CA VAL A 417 -6.15 -1.26 21.85
C VAL A 417 -5.93 0.26 21.71
N GLY A 418 -6.69 0.94 20.84
CA GLY A 418 -6.61 2.38 20.61
C GLY A 418 -7.01 3.25 21.82
N ASP A 419 -7.57 2.63 22.86
CA ASP A 419 -7.95 3.31 24.09
C ASP A 419 -6.87 3.23 25.17
N LEU A 420 -5.89 2.36 24.97
CA LEU A 420 -4.88 2.05 25.98
C LEU A 420 -3.70 3.01 25.91
N GLU A 421 -3.34 3.55 27.08
CA GLU A 421 -2.01 4.07 27.38
C GLU A 421 -1.29 3.06 28.29
N VAL A 422 -0.05 2.71 27.93
CA VAL A 422 0.75 1.71 28.64
C VAL A 422 2.08 2.34 29.04
N GLU A 423 2.38 2.33 30.34
CA GLU A 423 3.60 2.90 30.91
C GLU A 423 4.33 1.86 31.77
N VAL A 424 5.66 1.89 31.70
CA VAL A 424 6.53 1.21 32.66
C VAL A 424 7.17 2.24 33.59
N ILE A 425 7.25 1.90 34.88
CA ILE A 425 7.83 2.74 35.93
C ILE A 425 8.98 1.98 36.59
N SER A 426 10.16 2.58 36.58
CA SER A 426 11.37 2.03 37.16
C SER A 426 11.39 2.13 38.69
N PRO A 427 12.28 1.39 39.39
CA PRO A 427 12.46 1.51 40.84
C PRO A 427 12.84 2.90 41.32
N ASP A 428 13.53 3.68 40.48
CA ASP A 428 13.94 5.05 40.79
C ASP A 428 12.82 6.07 40.53
N GLY A 429 11.69 5.61 39.94
CA GLY A 429 10.48 6.39 39.73
C GLY A 429 10.37 7.05 38.36
N THR A 430 11.24 6.71 37.42
CA THR A 430 11.17 7.18 36.04
C THR A 430 10.06 6.44 35.31
N THR A 431 9.19 7.20 34.64
CA THR A 431 8.09 6.68 33.82
C THR A 431 8.49 6.76 32.35
N VAL A 432 8.25 5.68 31.61
CA VAL A 432 8.40 5.60 30.15
C VAL A 432 7.09 5.13 29.56
N THR A 433 6.51 5.93 28.66
CA THR A 433 5.30 5.54 27.92
C THR A 433 5.67 4.62 26.76
N LEU A 434 5.17 3.38 26.79
CA LEU A 434 5.43 2.37 25.77
C LEU A 434 4.47 2.49 24.58
N LEU A 435 3.22 2.85 24.87
CA LEU A 435 2.14 3.02 23.91
C LEU A 435 1.20 4.10 24.42
N ASP A 436 0.76 5.01 23.56
CA ASP A 436 -0.30 5.97 23.84
C ASP A 436 -1.31 5.94 22.69
N ARG A 437 -2.37 5.17 22.90
CA ARG A 437 -3.58 5.16 22.06
C ARG A 437 -3.26 4.91 20.58
N ALA A 438 -2.90 3.65 20.29
CA ALA A 438 -2.53 3.18 18.95
C ALA A 438 -3.44 3.74 17.84
N GLY A 439 -2.82 4.20 16.74
CA GLY A 439 -3.52 4.77 15.59
C GLY A 439 -4.16 6.13 15.88
N GLY A 440 -3.68 6.88 16.87
CA GLY A 440 -4.25 8.16 17.26
C GLY A 440 -5.70 8.03 17.74
N THR A 441 -5.95 7.02 18.57
CA THR A 441 -7.26 6.57 19.09
C THR A 441 -8.13 5.74 18.12
N GLY A 442 -7.66 5.49 16.90
CA GLY A 442 -8.47 4.87 15.84
C GLY A 442 -8.36 3.34 15.72
N CYS A 443 -7.37 2.69 16.34
CA CYS A 443 -7.23 1.23 16.19
C CYS A 443 -8.24 0.48 17.07
N ASN A 444 -9.22 -0.16 16.44
CA ASN A 444 -10.27 -0.96 17.08
C ASN A 444 -9.94 -2.45 17.19
N ASP A 445 -8.66 -2.80 17.08
CA ASP A 445 -8.17 -4.17 17.16
C ASP A 445 -8.13 -4.66 18.62
N ASP A 446 -8.23 -5.98 18.77
CA ASP A 446 -8.31 -6.65 20.06
C ASP A 446 -6.96 -7.22 20.48
N ASP A 447 -6.66 -7.13 21.78
CA ASP A 447 -5.54 -7.78 22.47
C ASP A 447 -4.13 -7.41 21.98
N MET A 448 -3.12 -7.54 22.84
CA MET A 448 -1.73 -7.34 22.42
C MET A 448 -0.77 -8.30 23.12
N ARG A 449 0.24 -8.76 22.38
CA ARG A 449 1.33 -9.64 22.85
C ARG A 449 2.68 -9.08 22.40
N VAL A 450 3.19 -8.10 23.15
CA VAL A 450 4.29 -7.25 22.68
C VAL A 450 5.52 -7.41 23.55
N VAL A 451 6.69 -7.39 22.92
CA VAL A 451 7.98 -7.13 23.57
C VAL A 451 8.50 -5.79 23.09
N PHE A 452 8.44 -4.77 23.95
CA PHE A 452 8.98 -3.44 23.67
C PHE A 452 10.50 -3.42 23.81
N SER A 453 11.17 -2.86 22.81
CA SER A 453 12.63 -2.69 22.75
C SER A 453 12.99 -1.52 21.84
N ASP A 454 13.92 -0.66 22.28
CA ASP A 454 14.47 0.46 21.48
C ASP A 454 15.15 -0.02 20.18
N ALA A 455 15.49 -1.31 20.08
CA ALA A 455 16.10 -1.89 18.89
C ALA A 455 15.08 -2.37 17.84
N SER A 456 13.77 -2.37 18.15
CA SER A 456 12.77 -2.77 17.17
C SER A 456 12.56 -1.66 16.13
N PRO A 457 12.47 -1.97 14.83
CA PRO A 457 12.22 -0.97 13.80
C PRO A 457 10.73 -0.60 13.65
N LEU A 458 9.81 -1.34 14.27
CA LEU A 458 8.37 -1.16 14.09
C LEU A 458 7.80 -0.18 15.13
N ASP A 459 7.34 0.99 14.69
CA ASP A 459 6.56 1.92 15.50
C ASP A 459 5.13 1.39 15.71
N LEU A 460 4.83 0.98 16.94
CA LEU A 460 3.54 0.44 17.31
C LEU A 460 2.49 1.53 17.60
N ASN A 461 2.88 2.78 17.85
CA ASN A 461 1.91 3.83 18.13
C ASN A 461 1.09 4.20 16.88
N ASN A 462 1.63 3.94 15.69
CA ASN A 462 0.99 4.18 14.39
C ASN A 462 0.58 2.88 13.67
N HIS A 463 0.54 1.75 14.38
CA HIS A 463 0.21 0.45 13.80
C HIS A 463 -1.28 0.10 14.04
N CYS A 464 -2.05 -0.16 12.97
CA CYS A 464 -3.33 -0.89 13.03
C CYS A 464 -3.34 -1.90 11.87
N ALA A 465 -3.86 -3.12 12.08
CA ALA A 465 -3.72 -4.20 11.09
C ALA A 465 -4.93 -5.12 10.95
N ASP A 466 -6.05 -4.86 11.61
CA ASP A 466 -7.26 -5.71 11.58
C ASP A 466 -6.97 -7.17 12.00
N THR A 467 -6.13 -7.35 13.02
CA THR A 467 -5.71 -8.66 13.54
C THR A 467 -6.06 -8.85 15.02
N THR A 468 -6.18 -10.10 15.45
CA THR A 468 -6.35 -10.48 16.86
C THR A 468 -5.34 -11.58 17.22
N PRO A 469 -4.35 -11.33 18.09
CA PRO A 469 -4.09 -10.05 18.76
C PRO A 469 -3.73 -8.94 17.75
N TRP A 470 -4.01 -7.68 18.10
CA TRP A 470 -3.64 -6.48 17.33
C TRP A 470 -2.18 -6.54 16.89
N TYR A 471 -1.31 -6.99 17.80
CA TYR A 471 0.07 -7.25 17.47
C TYR A 471 0.66 -8.39 18.32
N GLU A 472 1.42 -9.28 17.69
CA GLU A 472 2.28 -10.27 18.34
C GLU A 472 3.71 -10.17 17.81
N GLY A 473 4.65 -9.73 18.66
CA GLY A 473 6.05 -9.56 18.24
C GLY A 473 6.84 -8.51 19.02
N PHE A 474 7.87 -7.98 18.38
CA PHE A 474 8.74 -6.93 18.93
C PHE A 474 8.34 -5.55 18.40
N GLY A 475 8.16 -4.58 19.29
CA GLY A 475 7.77 -3.21 18.94
C GLY A 475 8.72 -2.16 19.50
N HIS A 476 8.86 -1.04 18.79
CA HIS A 476 9.54 0.15 19.31
C HIS A 476 8.59 0.86 20.28
N PRO A 477 9.04 1.24 21.49
CA PRO A 477 8.21 1.98 22.43
C PRO A 477 8.00 3.44 21.97
N LEU A 478 6.91 4.08 22.39
CA LEU A 478 6.65 5.49 22.09
C LEU A 478 7.76 6.40 22.64
N GLU A 479 8.12 6.21 23.92
CA GLU A 479 9.29 6.81 24.54
C GLU A 479 10.40 5.77 24.71
N ALA A 480 11.66 6.17 24.45
CA ALA A 480 12.78 5.24 24.48
C ALA A 480 13.05 4.69 25.89
N LEU A 481 13.17 3.37 26.02
CA LEU A 481 13.52 2.66 27.25
C LEU A 481 14.93 2.96 27.74
N SER A 482 15.81 3.44 26.86
CA SER A 482 17.13 3.99 27.20
C SER A 482 17.06 5.17 28.18
N ALA A 483 15.90 5.79 28.39
CA ALA A 483 15.67 6.73 29.48
C ALA A 483 15.93 6.13 30.87
N LEU A 484 15.86 4.80 31.00
CA LEU A 484 16.13 4.07 32.25
C LEU A 484 17.62 3.72 32.44
N SER A 485 18.47 4.03 31.46
CA SER A 485 19.90 3.70 31.51
C SER A 485 20.61 4.46 32.64
N GLY A 486 21.44 3.75 33.39
CA GLY A 486 22.15 4.29 34.56
C GLY A 486 21.39 4.18 35.89
N GLU A 487 20.12 3.78 35.88
CA GLU A 487 19.30 3.61 37.09
C GLU A 487 19.56 2.26 37.78
N SER A 488 19.10 2.14 39.03
CA SER A 488 19.13 0.87 39.76
C SER A 488 18.11 -0.13 39.19
N ALA A 489 18.57 -1.31 38.79
CA ALA A 489 17.67 -2.40 38.40
C ALA A 489 16.86 -2.98 39.58
N ALA A 490 17.39 -2.85 40.80
CA ALA A 490 16.79 -3.40 42.01
C ALA A 490 15.69 -2.50 42.58
N GLY A 491 14.57 -3.12 42.92
CA GLY A 491 13.44 -2.48 43.58
C GLY A 491 12.11 -2.79 42.90
N THR A 492 11.12 -1.92 43.13
CA THR A 492 9.77 -2.13 42.64
C THR A 492 9.64 -1.56 41.22
N TRP A 493 9.36 -2.44 40.28
CA TRP A 493 8.92 -2.09 38.93
C TRP A 493 7.40 -2.11 38.87
N SER A 494 6.80 -1.18 38.14
CA SER A 494 5.36 -1.15 37.94
C SER A 494 5.01 -1.01 36.46
N LEU A 495 4.00 -1.75 36.02
CA LEU A 495 3.32 -1.53 34.74
C LEU A 495 1.98 -0.86 35.06
N ARG A 496 1.72 0.29 34.43
CA ARG A 496 0.45 1.00 34.51
C ARG A 496 -0.22 0.97 33.14
N VAL A 497 -1.49 0.59 33.12
CA VAL A 497 -2.31 0.55 31.90
C VAL A 497 -3.57 1.36 32.15
N ILE A 498 -3.81 2.37 31.34
CA ILE A 498 -4.94 3.30 31.45
C ILE A 498 -5.81 3.09 30.22
N ASP A 499 -7.10 2.88 30.46
CA ASP A 499 -8.11 2.96 29.41
C ASP A 499 -8.69 4.39 29.42
N HIS A 500 -8.58 5.07 28.28
CA HIS A 500 -8.99 6.46 28.07
C HIS A 500 -10.37 6.60 27.41
N ALA A 501 -11.06 5.50 27.14
CA ALA A 501 -12.40 5.53 26.60
C ALA A 501 -13.35 4.66 27.42
N GLY A 502 -14.63 4.89 27.18
CA GLY A 502 -15.70 4.12 27.79
C GLY A 502 -16.12 2.95 26.90
N ALA A 503 -16.69 1.90 27.50
CA ALA A 503 -17.38 0.75 26.90
C ALA A 503 -16.56 -0.52 26.73
N ASP A 504 -15.23 -0.43 26.81
CA ASP A 504 -14.33 -1.56 26.70
C ASP A 504 -13.67 -1.83 28.06
N THR A 505 -13.34 -3.10 28.30
CA THR A 505 -12.61 -3.49 29.50
C THR A 505 -11.67 -4.61 29.16
N GLY A 506 -10.63 -4.78 29.96
CA GLY A 506 -9.67 -5.82 29.72
C GLY A 506 -8.91 -6.25 30.95
N SER A 507 -7.80 -6.93 30.72
CA SER A 507 -6.89 -7.29 31.78
C SER A 507 -5.43 -7.34 31.33
N ILE A 508 -4.55 -6.92 32.24
CA ILE A 508 -3.13 -7.24 32.15
C ILE A 508 -3.00 -8.73 32.48
N VAL A 509 -2.77 -9.57 31.47
CA VAL A 509 -2.70 -11.03 31.62
C VAL A 509 -1.33 -11.45 32.17
N ARG A 510 -0.26 -10.90 31.60
CA ARG A 510 1.13 -11.06 32.08
C ARG A 510 1.98 -9.88 31.66
N TRP A 511 3.06 -9.65 32.41
CA TRP A 511 4.13 -8.77 31.98
C TRP A 511 5.42 -9.06 32.76
N GLY A 512 6.53 -8.61 32.20
CA GLY A 512 7.84 -8.73 32.82
C GLY A 512 8.86 -7.82 32.16
N VAL A 513 10.05 -7.78 32.77
CA VAL A 513 11.20 -7.06 32.24
C VAL A 513 12.37 -8.02 32.07
N ARG A 514 13.10 -7.86 30.97
CA ARG A 514 14.43 -8.42 30.79
C ARG A 514 15.44 -7.29 30.88
N ILE A 515 16.32 -7.37 31.87
CA ILE A 515 17.28 -6.30 32.19
C ILE A 515 18.68 -6.76 31.79
N TYR A 516 19.42 -5.86 31.15
CA TYR A 516 20.82 -5.99 30.81
C TYR A 516 21.62 -4.98 31.62
N ASP A 517 22.79 -5.38 32.12
CA ASP A 517 23.73 -4.47 32.78
C ASP A 517 24.87 -4.06 31.82
N ALA A 518 25.67 -3.08 32.23
CA ALA A 518 26.79 -2.57 31.43
C ALA A 518 27.92 -3.59 31.23
N GLU A 519 27.91 -4.71 31.97
CA GLU A 519 28.85 -5.83 31.80
C GLU A 519 28.34 -6.82 30.72
N GLY A 520 27.09 -6.64 30.27
CA GLY A 520 26.34 -7.52 29.41
C GLY A 520 26.39 -7.19 27.92
N ARG A 521 27.49 -6.64 27.38
CA ARG A 521 27.75 -6.70 25.93
C ARG A 521 29.04 -7.42 25.62
N ILE A 522 28.91 -8.44 24.79
CA ILE A 522 30.04 -9.30 24.42
C ILE A 522 30.52 -8.79 23.07
N CYS A 523 31.72 -8.23 23.08
CA CYS A 523 32.56 -8.03 21.90
C CYS A 523 33.85 -8.83 22.12
N GLU A 524 34.09 -9.83 21.28
CA GLU A 524 35.37 -10.50 21.16
C GLU A 524 36.28 -9.64 20.29
N VAL A 525 36.98 -8.65 20.89
CA VAL A 525 37.90 -7.79 20.12
C VAL A 525 38.94 -8.65 19.40
N CYS A 526 39.03 -8.53 18.08
CA CYS A 526 40.02 -9.26 17.29
C CYS A 526 41.43 -8.82 17.69
N SER A 527 42.14 -9.68 18.42
CA SER A 527 43.57 -9.49 18.68
C SER A 527 44.34 -9.75 17.39
N GLY A 528 44.91 -8.69 16.80
CA GLY A 528 45.70 -8.78 15.55
C GLY A 528 47.04 -9.50 15.68
#